data_AF-A0A7J5Y071-F1
#
_entry.id   AF-A0A7J5Y071-F1
#
_cell.length_a   1.000
_cell.length_b   1.000
_cell.length_c   1.000
_cell.angle_alpha   90.00
_cell.angle_beta   90.00
_cell.angle_gamma   90.00
#
_symmetry.space_group_name_H-M   'P 1'
#
loop_
_entity.id
_entity.type
_entity.pdbx_description
1 polymer ?
#
loop_
_entity_poly.entity_id
_entity_poly.type
_entity_poly.pdbx_seq_one_letter_code
_entity_poly.pdbx_strand_id
1 'polypeptide(L)'
;MHVMSVFLCLLLLCDDEEDLTLRAAIYGLLLDIHIDKTDWKSALQLLDQAIRDMPRTKHRLLLLKHRILIKARLGESVLIDMQKLQDEGEQCCSHMWHQVALCANDTTQQLTCYQTSITSLSTQWQKANLLLEFGEWLYCHNFPKADAHHQVQWAIDILLQAEGADDKSNKRDLSSVKCESLLGVHGLCFAEGSNLKEVRCLDGLVRAHTLLAVMADRTSPEHQLNLLRAYTFVLQIWQVSIAVACEPSNEITKSQTPQPPPSAGSKKVKDKGKGKKGKD
;
A
#
# COMPACT_ATOMS: atom_id res chain seq x y z
N MET A 1 42.00 -6.25 -13.01
CA MET A 1 41.75 -5.09 -12.13
C MET A 1 41.93 -3.73 -12.83
N HIS A 2 42.95 -3.53 -13.68
CA HIS A 2 43.12 -2.25 -14.40
C HIS A 2 42.01 -1.89 -15.40
N VAL A 3 41.39 -2.88 -16.05
CA VAL A 3 40.36 -2.62 -17.08
C VAL A 3 39.03 -2.12 -16.48
N MET A 4 38.69 -2.54 -15.26
CA MET A 4 37.53 -2.00 -14.52
C MET A 4 37.77 -0.57 -14.03
N SER A 5 39.02 -0.22 -13.70
CA SER A 5 39.36 1.14 -13.27
C SER A 5 39.29 2.15 -14.42
N VAL A 6 39.60 1.72 -15.65
CA VAL A 6 39.52 2.57 -16.85
C VAL A 6 38.06 2.73 -17.30
N PHE A 7 37.23 1.69 -17.17
CA PHE A 7 35.79 1.77 -17.45
C PHE A 7 35.04 2.66 -16.44
N LEU A 8 35.41 2.61 -15.15
CA LEU A 8 34.88 3.54 -14.15
C LEU A 8 35.29 4.99 -14.43
N CYS A 9 36.51 5.21 -14.94
CA CYS A 9 37.04 6.53 -15.22
C CYS A 9 36.46 7.18 -16.49
N LEU A 10 36.03 6.38 -17.48
CA LEU A 10 35.35 6.87 -18.68
C LEU A 10 33.87 7.18 -18.44
N LEU A 11 33.23 6.54 -17.46
CA LEU A 11 31.86 6.85 -17.03
C LEU A 11 31.77 8.07 -16.10
N LEU A 12 32.88 8.72 -15.76
CA LEU A 12 32.96 9.82 -14.77
C LEU A 12 32.76 11.24 -15.36
N LEU A 13 32.38 11.39 -16.63
CA LEU A 13 32.40 12.70 -17.33
C LEU A 13 31.07 13.22 -17.88
N CYS A 14 29.95 12.49 -17.80
CA CYS A 14 28.63 13.05 -18.12
C CYS A 14 27.72 13.01 -16.89
N ASP A 15 27.14 14.16 -16.59
CA ASP A 15 26.17 14.38 -15.50
C ASP A 15 24.73 14.28 -16.06
N ASP A 16 24.54 13.42 -17.07
CA ASP A 16 23.24 13.17 -17.66
C ASP A 16 22.44 12.19 -16.77
N GLU A 17 21.14 12.40 -16.67
CA GLU A 17 20.25 11.59 -15.82
C GLU A 17 20.24 10.12 -16.26
N GLU A 18 20.41 9.85 -17.56
CA GLU A 18 20.53 8.49 -18.10
C GLU A 18 21.80 7.79 -17.60
N ASP A 19 22.93 8.50 -17.55
CA ASP A 19 24.20 7.98 -17.06
C ASP A 19 24.16 7.72 -15.54
N LEU A 20 23.52 8.62 -14.78
CA LEU A 20 23.30 8.43 -13.34
C LEU A 20 22.37 7.25 -13.05
N THR A 21 21.32 7.09 -13.85
CA THR A 21 20.39 5.96 -13.77
C THR A 21 21.11 4.65 -14.08
N LEU A 22 21.90 4.61 -15.16
CA LEU A 22 22.69 3.44 -15.52
C LEU A 22 23.71 3.10 -14.43
N ARG A 23 24.41 4.10 -13.89
CA ARG A 23 25.39 3.91 -12.81
C ARG A 23 24.73 3.35 -11.55
N ALA A 24 23.58 3.89 -11.16
CA ALA A 24 22.80 3.38 -10.04
C ALA A 24 22.32 1.95 -10.26
N ALA A 25 21.89 1.60 -11.47
CA ALA A 25 21.49 0.25 -11.84
C ALA A 25 22.67 -0.74 -11.77
N ILE A 26 23.86 -0.35 -12.21
CA ILE A 26 25.08 -1.16 -12.10
C ILE A 26 25.42 -1.40 -10.62
N TYR A 27 25.36 -0.36 -9.78
CA TYR A 27 25.56 -0.52 -8.34
C TYR A 27 24.50 -1.44 -7.71
N GLY A 28 23.24 -1.36 -8.14
CA GLY A 28 22.18 -2.27 -7.73
C GLY A 28 22.50 -3.73 -8.07
N LEU A 29 22.88 -4.01 -9.33
CA LEU A 29 23.23 -5.37 -9.75
C LEU A 29 24.45 -5.92 -8.99
N LEU A 30 25.49 -5.10 -8.80
CA LEU A 30 26.67 -5.50 -8.02
C LEU A 30 26.31 -5.78 -6.56
N LEU A 31 25.42 -4.97 -5.99
CA LEU A 31 24.89 -5.20 -4.65
C LEU A 31 24.16 -6.54 -4.58
N ASP A 32 23.27 -6.84 -5.51
CA ASP A 32 22.53 -8.11 -5.54
C ASP A 32 23.48 -9.32 -5.59
N ILE A 33 24.56 -9.24 -6.39
CA ILE A 33 25.60 -10.28 -6.43
C ILE A 33 26.28 -10.49 -5.06
N HIS A 34 26.52 -9.42 -4.30
CA HIS A 34 27.08 -9.53 -2.95
C HIS A 34 26.06 -10.06 -1.93
N ILE A 35 24.79 -9.67 -2.06
CA ILE A 35 23.68 -10.17 -1.23
C ILE A 35 23.52 -11.68 -1.43
N ASP A 36 23.54 -12.15 -2.67
CA ASP A 36 23.45 -13.58 -3.02
C ASP A 36 24.62 -14.39 -2.45
N LYS A 37 25.80 -13.78 -2.40
CA LYS A 37 27.00 -14.37 -1.77
C LYS A 37 27.01 -14.25 -0.25
N THR A 38 26.02 -13.59 0.36
CA THR A 38 25.94 -13.25 1.79
C THR A 38 27.14 -12.45 2.31
N ASP A 39 27.84 -11.75 1.41
CA ASP A 39 29.02 -10.95 1.73
C ASP A 39 28.62 -9.51 2.08
N TRP A 40 28.00 -9.35 3.25
CA TRP A 40 27.47 -8.07 3.73
C TRP A 40 28.55 -6.99 3.89
N LYS A 41 29.79 -7.39 4.21
CA LYS A 41 30.91 -6.45 4.43
C LYS A 41 31.37 -5.82 3.12
N SER A 42 31.57 -6.63 2.08
CA SER A 42 31.92 -6.08 0.76
C SER A 42 30.75 -5.33 0.14
N ALA A 43 29.51 -5.76 0.37
CA ALA A 43 28.32 -5.01 -0.04
C ALA A 43 28.29 -3.60 0.59
N LEU A 44 28.61 -3.48 1.88
CA LEU A 44 28.68 -2.19 2.56
C LEU A 44 29.79 -1.30 1.99
N GLN A 45 30.98 -1.85 1.73
CA GLN A 45 32.09 -1.11 1.11
C GLN A 45 31.74 -0.59 -0.29
N LEU A 46 31.06 -1.42 -1.10
CA LEU A 46 30.56 -1.03 -2.41
C LEU A 46 29.58 0.15 -2.30
N LEU A 47 28.64 0.10 -1.35
CA LEU A 47 27.70 1.19 -1.13
C LEU A 47 28.36 2.46 -0.59
N ASP A 48 29.36 2.35 0.28
CA ASP A 48 30.15 3.48 0.75
C ASP A 48 30.86 4.18 -0.41
N GLN A 49 31.41 3.42 -1.36
CA GLN A 49 32.01 3.97 -2.58
C GLN A 49 30.95 4.63 -3.46
N ALA A 50 29.83 3.94 -3.71
CA ALA A 50 28.76 4.44 -4.57
C ALA A 50 28.17 5.76 -4.05
N ILE A 51 27.96 5.89 -2.74
CA ILE A 51 27.41 7.12 -2.13
C ILE A 51 28.41 8.29 -2.17
N ARG A 52 29.72 8.01 -2.16
CA ARG A 52 30.76 9.05 -2.34
C ARG A 52 30.81 9.55 -3.78
N ASP A 53 30.71 8.63 -4.74
CA ASP A 53 30.88 8.94 -6.16
C ASP A 53 29.61 9.52 -6.79
N MET A 54 28.43 9.26 -6.21
CA MET A 54 27.16 9.75 -6.74
C MET A 54 26.84 11.19 -6.28
N PRO A 55 26.38 12.05 -7.20
CA PRO A 55 25.86 13.38 -6.86
C PRO A 55 24.62 13.28 -5.96
N ARG A 56 24.21 14.39 -5.35
CA ARG A 56 23.04 14.46 -4.45
C ARG A 56 21.72 14.42 -5.23
N THR A 57 21.41 13.26 -5.80
CA THR A 57 20.19 12.98 -6.56
C THR A 57 19.35 11.88 -5.91
N LYS A 58 18.16 11.60 -6.47
CA LYS A 58 17.26 10.53 -6.01
C LYS A 58 17.93 9.15 -6.03
N HIS A 59 18.84 8.91 -6.97
CA HIS A 59 19.58 7.66 -7.08
C HIS A 59 20.47 7.40 -5.86
N ARG A 60 21.11 8.46 -5.33
CA ARG A 60 21.91 8.37 -4.12
C ARG A 60 21.07 8.02 -2.88
N LEU A 61 19.83 8.51 -2.83
CA LEU A 61 18.90 8.17 -1.75
C LEU A 61 18.57 6.68 -1.74
N LEU A 62 18.34 6.06 -2.91
CA LEU A 62 18.11 4.62 -3.01
C LEU A 62 19.31 3.83 -2.48
N LEU A 63 20.53 4.21 -2.85
CA LEU A 63 21.76 3.58 -2.34
C LEU A 63 21.89 3.75 -0.82
N LEU A 64 21.50 4.91 -0.28
CA LEU A 64 21.49 5.17 1.16
C LEU A 64 20.50 4.24 1.89
N LYS A 65 19.30 4.01 1.32
CA LYS A 65 18.32 3.05 1.88
C LYS A 65 18.91 1.65 1.96
N HIS A 66 19.51 1.15 0.88
CA HIS A 66 20.19 -0.16 0.91
C HIS A 66 21.31 -0.22 1.94
N ARG A 67 22.09 0.85 2.08
CA ARG A 67 23.17 0.91 3.05
C ARG A 67 22.68 0.78 4.49
N ILE A 68 21.57 1.43 4.82
CA ILE A 68 20.92 1.33 6.14
C ILE A 68 20.56 -0.14 6.45
N LEU A 69 19.96 -0.84 5.50
CA LEU A 69 19.55 -2.24 5.69
C LEU A 69 20.76 -3.17 5.90
N ILE A 70 21.85 -2.96 5.14
CA ILE A 70 23.06 -3.77 5.30
C ILE A 70 23.75 -3.49 6.63
N LYS A 71 23.81 -2.22 7.07
CA LYS A 71 24.34 -1.87 8.40
C LYS A 71 23.52 -2.50 9.51
N ALA A 72 22.19 -2.51 9.40
CA ALA A 72 21.31 -3.20 10.34
C ALA A 72 21.65 -4.70 10.44
N ARG A 73 21.83 -5.38 9.30
CA ARG A 73 22.23 -6.81 9.26
C ARG A 73 23.61 -7.07 9.85
N LEU A 74 24.52 -6.11 9.76
CA LEU A 74 25.85 -6.20 10.36
C LEU A 74 25.86 -5.85 11.87
N GLY A 75 24.73 -5.41 12.42
CA GLY A 75 24.65 -4.91 13.80
C GLY A 75 25.31 -3.53 13.99
N GLU A 76 25.57 -2.81 12.90
CA GLU A 76 26.10 -1.46 12.96
C GLU A 76 25.01 -0.42 13.23
N SER A 77 25.40 0.72 13.79
CA SER A 77 24.48 1.82 14.04
C SER A 77 23.96 2.45 12.74
N VAL A 78 22.63 2.54 12.63
CA VAL A 78 21.92 3.15 11.48
C VAL A 78 21.51 4.61 11.73
N LEU A 79 21.71 5.14 12.94
CA LEU A 79 21.12 6.42 13.38
C LEU A 79 21.50 7.60 12.46
N ILE A 80 22.79 7.73 12.14
CA ILE A 80 23.30 8.83 11.31
C ILE A 80 22.71 8.77 9.91
N ASP A 81 22.49 7.57 9.39
CA ASP A 81 21.99 7.37 8.04
C ASP A 81 20.47 7.57 7.98
N MET A 82 19.75 7.18 9.03
CA MET A 82 18.34 7.49 9.21
C MET A 82 18.08 8.99 9.36
N GLN A 83 18.97 9.74 10.01
CA GLN A 83 18.85 11.20 10.11
C GLN A 83 18.88 11.87 8.72
N LYS A 84 19.68 11.36 7.79
CA LYS A 84 19.73 11.86 6.41
C LYS A 84 18.46 11.57 5.61
N LEU A 85 17.59 10.68 6.09
CA LEU A 85 16.29 10.38 5.46
C LEU A 85 15.15 11.25 6.01
N GLN A 86 15.38 12.06 7.04
CA GLN A 86 14.32 12.87 7.66
C GLN A 86 13.65 13.84 6.68
N ASP A 87 14.41 14.34 5.72
CA ASP A 87 13.93 15.29 4.71
C ASP A 87 12.97 14.64 3.70
N GLU A 88 12.90 13.30 3.62
CA GLU A 88 12.01 12.55 2.70
C GLU A 88 10.59 12.36 3.25
N GLY A 89 10.36 12.77 4.50
CA GLY A 89 9.06 12.71 5.16
C GLY A 89 8.84 11.50 6.07
N GLU A 90 7.82 11.62 6.91
CA GLU A 90 7.47 10.68 7.98
C GLU A 90 7.26 9.24 7.50
N GLN A 91 6.56 9.08 6.36
CA GLN A 91 6.25 7.76 5.79
C GLN A 91 7.51 7.01 5.37
N CYS A 92 8.45 7.71 4.72
CA CYS A 92 9.73 7.14 4.31
C CYS A 92 10.55 6.73 5.54
N CYS A 93 10.61 7.62 6.55
CA CYS A 93 11.34 7.37 7.79
C CYS A 93 10.77 6.17 8.54
N SER A 94 9.45 6.14 8.75
CA SER A 94 8.79 5.04 9.43
C SER A 94 9.03 3.72 8.72
N HIS A 95 8.82 3.68 7.40
CA HIS A 95 9.05 2.48 6.60
C HIS A 95 10.50 2.00 6.72
N MET A 96 11.47 2.91 6.67
CA MET A 96 12.88 2.54 6.81
C MET A 96 13.22 2.03 8.22
N TRP A 97 12.67 2.63 9.29
CA TRP A 97 12.81 2.09 10.65
C TRP A 97 12.23 0.69 10.76
N HIS A 98 11.07 0.45 10.14
CA HIS A 98 10.45 -0.87 10.10
C HIS A 98 11.34 -1.89 9.36
N GLN A 99 11.88 -1.54 8.20
CA GLN A 99 12.80 -2.42 7.46
C GLN A 99 14.09 -2.72 8.23
N VAL A 100 14.60 -1.75 8.99
CA VAL A 100 15.73 -1.98 9.92
C VAL A 100 15.32 -2.97 11.01
N ALA A 101 14.13 -2.83 11.59
CA ALA A 101 13.64 -3.75 12.62
C ALA A 101 13.55 -5.20 12.10
N LEU A 102 13.17 -5.39 10.84
CA LEU A 102 13.12 -6.72 10.21
C LEU A 102 14.51 -7.29 9.87
N CYS A 103 15.50 -6.43 9.65
CA CYS A 103 16.84 -6.83 9.21
C CYS A 103 17.88 -6.92 10.33
N ALA A 104 17.66 -6.26 11.45
CA ALA A 104 18.62 -6.23 12.56
C ALA A 104 18.75 -7.62 13.22
N ASN A 105 19.94 -7.97 13.69
CA ASN A 105 20.18 -9.24 14.40
C ASN A 105 19.98 -9.12 15.92
N ASP A 106 20.01 -7.90 16.46
CA ASP A 106 19.85 -7.63 17.89
C ASP A 106 18.38 -7.32 18.22
N THR A 107 17.76 -8.14 19.07
CA THR A 107 16.38 -7.97 19.53
C THR A 107 16.13 -6.60 20.16
N THR A 108 17.12 -6.00 20.83
CA THR A 108 16.99 -4.66 21.45
C THR A 108 16.91 -3.58 20.38
N GLN A 109 17.76 -3.67 19.36
CA GLN A 109 17.70 -2.81 18.18
C GLN A 109 16.38 -2.99 17.43
N GLN A 110 15.93 -4.24 17.21
CA GLN A 110 14.64 -4.53 16.56
C GLN A 110 13.49 -3.85 17.30
N LEU A 111 13.39 -4.03 18.63
CA LEU A 111 12.38 -3.43 19.47
C LEU A 111 12.36 -1.90 19.34
N THR A 112 13.53 -1.28 19.46
CA THR A 112 13.69 0.19 19.36
C THR A 112 13.26 0.70 17.98
N CYS A 113 13.62 -0.03 16.93
CA CYS A 113 13.29 0.34 15.55
C CYS A 113 11.78 0.21 15.28
N TYR A 114 11.12 -0.84 15.79
CA TYR A 114 9.66 -0.96 15.74
C TYR A 114 8.97 0.22 16.43
N GLN A 115 9.37 0.55 17.67
CA GLN A 115 8.79 1.66 18.43
C GLN A 115 8.99 3.01 17.72
N THR A 116 10.18 3.23 17.16
CA THR A 116 10.50 4.45 16.40
C THR A 116 9.66 4.52 15.11
N SER A 117 9.49 3.39 14.44
CA SER A 117 8.64 3.30 13.25
C SER A 117 7.17 3.63 13.55
N ILE A 118 6.61 3.09 14.65
CA ILE A 118 5.22 3.33 15.08
C ILE A 118 4.99 4.78 15.52
N THR A 119 5.94 5.36 16.25
CA THR A 119 5.83 6.74 16.77
C THR A 119 5.98 7.80 15.68
N SER A 120 6.76 7.51 14.64
CA SER A 120 6.93 8.40 13.49
C SER A 120 5.75 8.40 12.51
N LEU A 121 4.81 7.45 12.60
CA LEU A 121 3.63 7.41 11.72
C LEU A 121 2.51 8.32 12.20
N SER A 122 2.10 9.24 11.32
CA SER A 122 0.87 10.03 11.44
C SER A 122 -0.37 9.32 10.90
N THR A 123 -0.22 8.42 9.92
CA THR A 123 -1.34 7.74 9.26
C THR A 123 -1.88 6.58 10.09
N GLN A 124 -3.13 6.70 10.51
CA GLN A 124 -3.82 5.73 11.37
C GLN A 124 -3.81 4.31 10.80
N TRP A 125 -4.15 4.13 9.52
CA TRP A 125 -4.21 2.81 8.89
C TRP A 125 -2.85 2.08 8.85
N GLN A 126 -1.78 2.76 8.43
CA GLN A 126 -0.44 2.15 8.38
C GLN A 126 0.07 1.86 9.79
N LYS A 127 -0.23 2.74 10.74
CA LYS A 127 0.07 2.53 12.15
C LYS A 127 -0.64 1.30 12.72
N ALA A 128 -1.92 1.09 12.41
CA ALA A 128 -2.66 -0.09 12.83
C ALA A 128 -2.02 -1.38 12.29
N ASN A 129 -1.68 -1.44 10.99
CA ASN A 129 -1.01 -2.61 10.41
C ASN A 129 0.35 -2.90 11.05
N LEU A 130 1.14 -1.85 11.31
CA LEU A 130 2.43 -1.99 11.96
C LEU A 130 2.29 -2.43 13.42
N LEU A 131 1.27 -1.96 14.14
CA LEU A 131 0.95 -2.41 15.49
C LEU A 131 0.55 -3.88 15.55
N LEU A 132 -0.21 -4.37 14.55
CA LEU A 132 -0.56 -5.79 14.45
C LEU A 132 0.69 -6.65 14.22
N GLU A 133 1.55 -6.25 13.29
CA GLU A 133 2.83 -6.95 13.06
C GLU A 133 3.74 -6.90 14.28
N PHE A 134 3.82 -5.75 14.96
CA PHE A 134 4.64 -5.59 16.16
C PHE A 134 4.11 -6.42 17.33
N GLY A 135 2.78 -6.50 17.51
CA GLY A 135 2.15 -7.37 18.50
C GLY A 135 2.44 -8.85 18.25
N GLU A 136 2.37 -9.28 16.99
CA GLU A 136 2.76 -10.63 16.56
C GLU A 136 4.26 -10.90 16.84
N TRP A 137 5.13 -9.96 16.46
CA TRP A 137 6.56 -10.05 16.70
C TRP A 137 6.87 -10.17 18.20
N LEU A 138 6.27 -9.33 19.06
CA LEU A 138 6.45 -9.40 20.52
C LEU A 138 6.10 -10.78 21.07
N TYR A 139 4.97 -11.34 20.61
CA TYR A 139 4.52 -12.66 21.04
C TYR A 139 5.49 -13.77 20.60
N CYS A 140 5.94 -13.75 19.34
CA CYS A 140 6.91 -14.72 18.82
C CYS A 140 8.28 -14.64 19.52
N HIS A 141 8.65 -13.49 20.05
CA HIS A 141 9.94 -13.27 20.74
C HIS A 141 9.86 -13.44 22.26
N ASN A 142 8.79 -14.05 22.79
CA ASN A 142 8.59 -14.33 24.21
C ASN A 142 8.55 -13.09 25.13
N PHE A 143 8.19 -11.93 24.60
CA PHE A 143 7.82 -10.80 25.45
C PHE A 143 6.52 -11.12 26.23
N PRO A 144 6.26 -10.43 27.35
CA PRO A 144 5.02 -10.64 28.11
C PRO A 144 3.78 -10.56 27.21
N LYS A 145 2.88 -11.54 27.33
CA LYS A 145 1.63 -11.59 26.54
C LYS A 145 0.82 -10.29 26.65
N ALA A 146 0.87 -9.63 27.81
CA ALA A 146 0.19 -8.36 28.05
C ALA A 146 0.69 -7.24 27.13
N ASP A 147 1.99 -7.18 26.85
CA ASP A 147 2.59 -6.16 25.99
C ASP A 147 2.15 -6.35 24.54
N ALA A 148 2.20 -7.59 24.05
CA ALA A 148 1.73 -7.97 22.73
C ALA A 148 0.22 -7.69 22.58
N HIS A 149 -0.58 -8.09 23.57
CA HIS A 149 -2.02 -7.83 23.62
C HIS A 149 -2.33 -6.34 23.57
N HIS A 150 -1.56 -5.51 24.30
CA HIS A 150 -1.74 -4.06 24.30
C HIS A 150 -1.54 -3.44 22.90
N GLN A 151 -0.53 -3.89 22.14
CA GLN A 151 -0.33 -3.39 20.78
C GLN A 151 -1.49 -3.76 19.85
N VAL A 152 -2.00 -4.99 19.96
CA VAL A 152 -3.15 -5.45 19.15
C VAL A 152 -4.42 -4.71 19.53
N GLN A 153 -4.67 -4.48 20.82
CA GLN A 153 -5.82 -3.69 21.26
C GLN A 153 -5.73 -2.24 20.75
N TRP A 154 -4.55 -1.64 20.78
CA TRP A 154 -4.35 -0.30 20.22
C TRP A 154 -4.64 -0.27 18.71
N ALA A 155 -4.24 -1.31 17.96
CA ALA A 155 -4.61 -1.43 16.55
C ALA A 155 -6.14 -1.50 16.36
N ILE A 156 -6.85 -2.29 17.17
CA ILE A 156 -8.32 -2.39 17.12
C ILE A 156 -8.96 -1.01 17.35
N ASP A 157 -8.50 -0.27 18.36
CA ASP A 157 -9.05 1.04 18.69
C ASP A 157 -8.88 2.02 17.52
N ILE A 158 -7.73 1.98 16.83
CA ILE A 158 -7.49 2.81 15.63
C ILE A 158 -8.42 2.39 14.48
N LEU A 159 -8.57 1.09 14.24
CA LEU A 159 -9.40 0.56 13.14
C LEU A 159 -10.88 0.90 13.31
N LEU A 160 -11.40 0.79 14.53
CA LEU A 160 -12.80 1.14 14.85
C LEU A 160 -13.04 2.66 14.79
N GLN A 161 -12.08 3.48 15.22
CA GLN A 161 -12.19 4.94 15.12
C GLN A 161 -12.19 5.45 13.67
N ALA A 162 -11.45 4.78 12.78
CA ALA A 162 -11.42 5.10 11.36
C ALA A 162 -12.77 4.86 10.66
N GLU A 163 -13.61 3.98 11.21
CA GLU A 163 -14.93 3.62 10.69
C GLU A 163 -16.03 4.62 11.11
N GLY A 164 -15.86 5.30 12.26
CA GLY A 164 -16.86 6.23 12.82
C GLY A 164 -16.68 7.72 12.51
N ALA A 165 -15.62 8.11 11.79
CA ALA A 165 -15.28 9.52 11.57
C ALA A 165 -16.05 10.20 10.41
N ASP A 166 -16.72 9.46 9.54
CA ASP A 166 -17.42 10.00 8.36
C ASP A 166 -18.90 10.41 8.61
N ASP A 167 -19.44 10.16 9.80
CA ASP A 167 -20.89 10.34 10.06
C ASP A 167 -21.30 11.74 10.59
N LYS A 168 -20.42 12.74 10.46
CA LYS A 168 -20.68 14.12 10.95
C LYS A 168 -20.74 15.22 9.88
N SER A 169 -20.62 14.89 8.60
CA SER A 169 -20.77 15.88 7.53
C SER A 169 -21.47 15.31 6.30
N ASN A 170 -22.79 15.12 6.37
CA ASN A 170 -23.74 15.49 5.31
C ASN A 170 -25.16 15.01 5.67
N LYS A 171 -25.90 15.81 6.45
CA LYS A 171 -27.35 15.81 6.34
C LYS A 171 -27.70 16.52 5.03
N ARG A 172 -28.09 15.77 4.00
CA ARG A 172 -28.95 16.30 2.94
C ARG A 172 -29.93 15.23 2.49
N ASP A 173 -31.20 15.59 2.60
CA ASP A 173 -32.39 14.80 2.32
C ASP A 173 -32.31 14.06 0.99
N LEU A 174 -32.51 12.73 1.02
CA LEU A 174 -33.15 12.02 -0.09
C LEU A 174 -34.11 10.97 0.46
N SER A 175 -35.30 11.02 -0.12
CA SER A 175 -36.54 10.41 0.31
C SER A 175 -36.54 8.88 0.30
N SER A 176 -37.14 8.34 1.36
CA SER A 176 -37.72 7.00 1.52
C SER A 176 -38.19 6.36 0.21
N VAL A 177 -37.53 5.27 -0.17
CA VAL A 177 -38.12 4.21 -1.00
C VAL A 177 -38.11 2.93 -0.17
N LYS A 178 -39.30 2.57 0.30
CA LYS A 178 -39.60 1.35 1.03
C LYS A 178 -39.43 0.15 0.08
N CYS A 179 -38.42 -0.68 0.31
CA CYS A 179 -38.33 -2.01 -0.31
C CYS A 179 -38.80 -3.04 0.72
N GLU A 180 -40.04 -3.53 0.57
CA GLU A 180 -40.55 -4.64 1.36
C GLU A 180 -39.84 -5.93 0.93
N SER A 181 -39.03 -6.49 1.83
CA SER A 181 -38.57 -7.88 1.73
C SER A 181 -39.20 -8.70 2.86
N LEU A 182 -40.15 -9.53 2.44
CA LEU A 182 -40.65 -10.69 3.17
C LEU A 182 -39.49 -11.67 3.34
N LEU A 183 -38.97 -11.77 4.58
CA LEU A 183 -38.49 -12.98 5.28
C LEU A 183 -37.56 -12.54 6.43
N GLY A 184 -37.93 -12.89 7.66
CA GLY A 184 -37.41 -12.28 8.87
C GLY A 184 -35.95 -12.62 9.20
N VAL A 185 -35.08 -11.62 9.07
CA VAL A 185 -34.00 -11.33 10.03
C VAL A 185 -33.90 -9.80 10.10
N HIS A 186 -34.26 -9.25 11.25
CA HIS A 186 -34.40 -7.82 11.45
C HIS A 186 -33.04 -7.19 11.75
N GLY A 187 -32.68 -6.18 10.94
CA GLY A 187 -31.77 -5.10 11.33
C GLY A 187 -30.29 -5.39 11.12
N LEU A 188 -29.73 -4.77 10.09
CA LEU A 188 -28.50 -3.97 10.12
C LEU A 188 -28.41 -3.27 8.76
N CYS A 189 -29.14 -2.16 8.62
CA CYS A 189 -28.88 -1.20 7.55
C CYS A 189 -27.53 -0.55 7.85
N PHE A 190 -26.54 -0.79 7.01
CA PHE A 190 -25.32 0.00 6.98
C PHE A 190 -25.29 0.80 5.68
N ALA A 191 -24.94 2.08 5.82
CA ALA A 191 -25.06 3.10 4.81
C ALA A 191 -24.09 2.88 3.65
N GLU A 192 -24.59 3.12 2.44
CA GLU A 192 -23.81 3.15 1.21
C GLU A 192 -22.75 4.26 1.27
N GLY A 193 -21.48 3.91 1.02
CA GLY A 193 -20.48 4.87 0.54
C GLY A 193 -19.18 5.03 1.35
N SER A 194 -18.38 3.96 1.56
CA SER A 194 -16.90 4.04 1.67
C SER A 194 -16.17 2.68 1.57
N ASN A 195 -16.60 1.81 0.65
CA ASN A 195 -16.30 0.37 0.63
C ASN A 195 -14.82 -0.07 0.71
N LEU A 196 -13.85 0.66 0.11
CA LEU A 196 -12.43 0.21 0.11
C LEU A 196 -11.69 0.50 1.42
N LYS A 197 -12.12 1.50 2.19
CA LYS A 197 -11.58 1.73 3.54
C LYS A 197 -12.21 0.75 4.52
N GLU A 198 -13.50 0.48 4.36
CA GLU A 198 -14.24 -0.49 5.16
C GLU A 198 -13.67 -1.90 5.02
N VAL A 199 -13.47 -2.44 3.80
CA VAL A 199 -12.91 -3.80 3.62
C VAL A 199 -11.51 -3.92 4.24
N ARG A 200 -10.66 -2.89 4.11
CA ARG A 200 -9.34 -2.89 4.73
C ARG A 200 -9.43 -2.85 6.24
N CYS A 201 -10.27 -1.98 6.82
CA CYS A 201 -10.51 -1.94 8.25
C CYS A 201 -11.00 -3.28 8.80
N LEU A 202 -11.98 -3.89 8.12
CA LEU A 202 -12.51 -5.20 8.46
C LEU A 202 -11.43 -6.29 8.39
N ASP A 203 -10.58 -6.31 7.35
CA ASP A 203 -9.45 -7.25 7.24
C ASP A 203 -8.46 -7.08 8.40
N GLY A 204 -8.15 -5.83 8.76
CA GLY A 204 -7.36 -5.51 9.94
C GLY A 204 -7.96 -6.05 11.24
N LEU A 205 -9.29 -5.93 11.41
CA LEU A 205 -10.02 -6.45 12.57
C LEU A 205 -10.06 -7.99 12.60
N VAL A 206 -10.19 -8.65 11.44
CA VAL A 206 -10.05 -10.10 11.31
C VAL A 206 -8.67 -10.52 11.81
N ARG A 207 -7.61 -9.88 11.32
CA ARG A 207 -6.23 -10.18 11.73
C ARG A 207 -6.03 -9.93 13.22
N ALA A 208 -6.51 -8.81 13.75
CA ALA A 208 -6.38 -8.44 15.16
C ALA A 208 -7.00 -9.49 16.09
N HIS A 209 -8.26 -9.86 15.84
CA HIS A 209 -8.94 -10.85 16.67
C HIS A 209 -8.39 -12.26 16.49
N THR A 210 -7.92 -12.63 15.28
CA THR A 210 -7.22 -13.90 15.08
C THR A 210 -5.94 -13.94 15.92
N LEU A 211 -5.18 -12.85 15.95
CA LEU A 211 -3.95 -12.75 16.72
C LEU A 211 -4.22 -12.82 18.24
N LEU A 212 -5.26 -12.13 18.74
CA LEU A 212 -5.70 -12.25 20.13
C LEU A 212 -6.12 -13.68 20.49
N ALA A 213 -6.83 -14.37 19.59
CA ALA A 213 -7.20 -15.77 19.79
C ALA A 213 -5.96 -16.69 19.87
N VAL A 214 -4.91 -16.42 19.08
CA VAL A 214 -3.65 -17.17 19.12
C VAL A 214 -2.87 -16.94 20.42
N MET A 215 -2.93 -15.72 20.97
CA MET A 215 -2.27 -15.38 22.24
C MET A 215 -3.00 -15.97 23.46
N ALA A 216 -4.32 -16.15 23.35
CA ALA A 216 -5.17 -16.76 24.38
C ALA A 216 -5.03 -18.29 24.41
N ASP A 217 -5.25 -18.88 25.60
CA ASP A 217 -5.26 -20.33 25.74
C ASP A 217 -6.49 -20.93 25.05
N ARG A 218 -6.33 -22.04 24.32
CA ARG A 218 -7.41 -22.64 23.50
C ARG A 218 -8.66 -23.06 24.30
N THR A 219 -8.50 -23.29 25.60
CA THR A 219 -9.59 -23.66 26.51
C THR A 219 -10.28 -22.44 27.12
N SER A 220 -9.76 -21.23 26.90
CA SER A 220 -10.33 -20.01 27.46
C SER A 220 -11.55 -19.54 26.67
N PRO A 221 -12.54 -18.93 27.34
CA PRO A 221 -13.67 -18.31 26.64
C PRO A 221 -13.22 -17.14 25.73
N GLU A 222 -12.11 -16.49 26.07
CA GLU A 222 -11.53 -15.39 25.28
C GLU A 222 -11.07 -15.85 23.91
N HIS A 223 -10.50 -17.07 23.81
CA HIS A 223 -10.12 -17.66 22.53
C HIS A 223 -11.35 -17.80 21.62
N GLN A 224 -12.43 -18.39 22.13
CA GLN A 224 -13.68 -18.56 21.36
C GLN A 224 -14.32 -17.22 20.98
N LEU A 225 -14.36 -16.27 21.91
CA LEU A 225 -14.93 -14.95 21.66
C LEU A 225 -14.17 -14.21 20.54
N ASN A 226 -12.84 -14.25 20.56
CA ASN A 226 -12.03 -13.62 19.52
C ASN A 226 -12.23 -14.29 18.15
N LEU A 227 -12.34 -15.62 18.08
CA LEU A 227 -12.66 -16.31 16.83
C LEU A 227 -14.04 -15.93 16.28
N LEU A 228 -15.05 -15.81 17.14
CA LEU A 228 -16.39 -15.36 16.73
C LEU A 228 -16.39 -13.94 16.18
N ARG A 229 -15.61 -13.03 16.80
CA ARG A 229 -15.42 -11.66 16.30
C ARG A 229 -14.75 -11.67 14.93
N ALA A 230 -13.64 -12.37 14.77
CA ALA A 230 -12.96 -12.49 13.48
C ALA A 230 -13.90 -13.05 12.39
N TYR A 231 -14.65 -14.10 12.69
CA TYR A 231 -15.66 -14.67 11.78
C TYR A 231 -16.73 -13.65 11.37
N THR A 232 -17.20 -12.83 12.31
CA THR A 232 -18.20 -11.79 12.03
C THR A 232 -17.67 -10.76 11.03
N PHE A 233 -16.44 -10.29 11.20
CA PHE A 233 -15.80 -9.36 10.27
C PHE A 233 -15.58 -9.99 8.88
N VAL A 234 -15.25 -11.28 8.79
CA VAL A 234 -15.17 -11.99 7.49
C VAL A 234 -16.52 -11.98 6.77
N LEU A 235 -17.62 -12.23 7.49
CA LEU A 235 -18.96 -12.15 6.89
C LEU A 235 -19.28 -10.74 6.39
N GLN A 236 -18.87 -9.70 7.11
CA GLN A 236 -19.04 -8.31 6.66
C GLN A 236 -18.22 -8.02 5.40
N ILE A 237 -16.98 -8.48 5.31
CA ILE A 237 -16.16 -8.36 4.09
C ILE A 237 -16.88 -9.02 2.90
N TRP A 238 -17.44 -10.21 3.09
CA TRP A 238 -18.20 -10.90 2.05
C TRP A 238 -19.45 -10.12 1.63
N GLN A 239 -20.19 -9.56 2.59
CA GLN A 239 -21.37 -8.73 2.31
C GLN A 239 -21.01 -7.50 1.47
N VAL A 240 -19.96 -6.76 1.85
CA VAL A 240 -19.48 -5.58 1.09
C VAL A 240 -19.02 -5.99 -0.31
N SER A 241 -18.30 -7.11 -0.42
CA SER A 241 -17.79 -7.60 -1.71
C SER A 241 -18.92 -8.02 -2.66
N ILE A 242 -19.93 -8.71 -2.14
CA ILE A 242 -21.13 -9.09 -2.92
C ILE A 242 -21.92 -7.85 -3.33
N ALA A 243 -22.10 -6.89 -2.42
CA ALA A 243 -22.81 -5.64 -2.72
C ALA A 243 -22.17 -4.89 -3.88
N VAL A 244 -20.84 -4.71 -3.85
CA VAL A 244 -20.07 -4.09 -4.95
C VAL A 244 -20.19 -4.88 -6.26
N ALA A 245 -20.13 -6.22 -6.19
CA ALA A 245 -20.24 -7.06 -7.38
C ALA A 245 -21.65 -7.07 -7.98
N CYS A 246 -22.68 -6.82 -7.17
CA CYS A 246 -24.08 -6.80 -7.57
C CYS A 246 -24.60 -5.38 -7.91
N GLU A 247 -23.77 -4.34 -7.81
CA GLU A 247 -24.14 -3.00 -8.29
C GLU A 247 -24.45 -3.09 -9.79
N PRO A 248 -25.68 -2.76 -10.23
CA PRO A 248 -26.03 -2.83 -11.63
C PRO A 248 -25.19 -1.80 -12.39
N SER A 249 -24.23 -2.27 -13.19
CA SER A 249 -23.56 -1.46 -14.18
C SER A 249 -24.62 -0.95 -15.17
N ASN A 250 -25.14 0.26 -14.93
CA ASN A 250 -26.03 0.96 -15.84
C ASN A 250 -25.28 1.52 -17.08
N GLU A 251 -24.10 0.98 -17.42
CA GLU A 251 -23.22 1.50 -18.46
C GLU A 251 -23.28 0.75 -19.80
N ILE A 252 -24.20 -0.22 -19.96
CA ILE A 252 -24.29 -1.04 -21.19
C ILE A 252 -25.53 -0.70 -22.05
N THR A 253 -26.34 0.30 -21.70
CA THR A 253 -27.57 0.62 -22.48
C THR A 253 -27.56 1.97 -23.20
N LYS A 254 -26.40 2.48 -23.65
CA LYS A 254 -26.35 3.65 -24.56
C LYS A 254 -25.38 3.57 -25.74
N SER A 255 -24.73 2.45 -26.00
CA SER A 255 -23.85 2.29 -27.16
C SER A 255 -24.25 1.06 -27.99
N GLN A 256 -25.36 1.15 -28.72
CA GLN A 256 -25.55 0.53 -30.04
C GLN A 256 -27.00 0.72 -30.51
N THR A 257 -27.27 1.79 -31.24
CA THR A 257 -28.27 1.77 -32.31
C THR A 257 -27.49 1.66 -33.62
N PRO A 258 -27.50 0.51 -34.32
CA PRO A 258 -26.80 0.39 -35.59
C PRO A 258 -27.51 1.23 -36.65
N GLN A 259 -26.90 2.33 -37.10
CA GLN A 259 -27.28 2.95 -38.36
C GLN A 259 -26.81 2.07 -39.53
N PRO A 260 -27.65 1.80 -40.55
CA PRO A 260 -27.23 1.08 -41.74
C PRO A 260 -26.34 1.97 -42.65
N PRO A 261 -25.37 1.38 -43.37
CA PRO A 261 -24.38 2.11 -44.15
C PRO A 261 -24.97 2.70 -45.46
N PRO A 262 -24.45 3.85 -45.94
CA PRO A 262 -24.90 4.45 -47.19
C PRO A 262 -24.25 3.72 -48.38
N SER A 263 -25.05 3.05 -49.22
CA SER A 263 -24.56 2.51 -50.48
C SER A 263 -24.39 3.64 -51.51
N ALA A 264 -23.20 3.74 -52.09
CA ALA A 264 -22.90 4.61 -53.20
C ALA A 264 -23.52 4.10 -54.52
N GLY A 265 -24.16 5.02 -55.26
CA GLY A 265 -24.04 5.07 -56.72
C GLY A 265 -25.21 4.55 -57.57
N SER A 266 -26.07 5.46 -58.03
CA SER A 266 -26.67 5.36 -59.37
C SER A 266 -26.95 6.75 -59.95
N LYS A 267 -26.10 7.15 -60.91
CA LYS A 267 -26.25 8.29 -61.83
C LYS A 267 -27.37 8.03 -62.86
N LYS A 268 -28.19 9.05 -63.13
CA LYS A 268 -28.88 9.46 -64.40
C LYS A 268 -30.24 10.09 -64.03
N VAL A 269 -30.73 11.23 -64.52
CA VAL A 269 -30.65 11.89 -65.84
C VAL A 269 -30.80 13.42 -65.69
N LYS A 270 -30.19 14.12 -66.64
CA LYS A 270 -30.10 15.54 -67.00
C LYS A 270 -31.37 16.04 -67.72
N ASP A 271 -31.89 17.26 -67.49
CA ASP A 271 -31.91 18.32 -68.53
C ASP A 271 -32.40 19.71 -68.08
N LYS A 272 -31.94 20.70 -68.84
CA LYS A 272 -32.13 22.16 -68.84
C LYS A 272 -33.56 22.63 -69.12
N GLY A 273 -33.88 23.89 -68.76
CA GLY A 273 -34.93 24.63 -69.47
C GLY A 273 -35.34 25.99 -68.90
N LYS A 274 -34.94 27.07 -69.57
CA LYS A 274 -35.32 28.49 -69.38
C LYS A 274 -36.83 28.75 -69.59
N GLY A 275 -37.37 29.70 -68.82
CA GLY A 275 -37.98 30.92 -69.38
C GLY A 275 -39.50 30.99 -69.66
N LYS A 276 -40.18 31.81 -68.85
CA LYS A 276 -41.01 32.99 -69.21
C LYS A 276 -42.35 32.83 -69.98
N LYS A 277 -43.40 33.31 -69.29
CA LYS A 277 -44.49 34.25 -69.69
C LYS A 277 -45.88 33.71 -70.08
N GLY A 278 -46.87 34.26 -69.34
CA GLY A 278 -48.27 34.50 -69.73
C GLY A 278 -49.25 33.39 -69.32
N LYS A 279 -50.50 33.64 -68.93
CA LYS A 279 -51.31 34.83 -68.68
C LYS A 279 -52.68 34.25 -68.27
N ASP A 280 -53.23 34.66 -67.13
CA ASP A 280 -54.66 34.93 -66.87
C ASP A 280 -54.81 35.38 -65.41
#